data_AF-A0A662IS18-F1
#
_entry.id   AF-A0A662IS18-F1
#
_cell.length_a   1.000
_cell.length_b   1.000
_cell.length_c   1.000
_cell.angle_alpha   90.00
_cell.angle_beta   90.00
_cell.angle_gamma   90.00
#
_symmetry.space_group_name_H-M   'P 1'
#
loop_
_entity.id
_entity.type
_entity.pdbx_description
1 polymer ?
#
loop_
_entity_poly.entity_id
_entity_poly.type
_entity_poly.pdbx_seq_one_letter_code
_entity_poly.pdbx_strand_id
1 'polypeptide(L)' 'MSEGEGNVWTSRIGKDYAVRIPKVVREKYKLKPEDVMIWRLREDGVLEVEFYGIRRFRKSAGKEE' A
#
# COMPACT_ATOMS: atom_id res chain seq x y z
N MET A 1 -27.93 6.36 -1.52
CA MET A 1 -26.58 5.86 -1.19
C MET A 1 -25.61 6.99 -1.52
N SER A 2 -25.16 7.71 -0.50
CA SER A 2 -24.21 8.82 -0.64
C SER A 2 -22.79 8.28 -0.59
N GLU A 3 -22.21 8.03 -1.77
CA GLU A 3 -20.76 7.94 -1.95
C GLU A 3 -20.19 9.35 -1.73
N GLY A 4 -19.36 9.58 -0.70
CA GLY A 4 -18.73 10.89 -0.59
C GLY A 4 -18.05 11.28 0.71
N GLU A 5 -18.19 10.55 1.82
CA GLU A 5 -17.35 10.82 2.99
C GLU A 5 -16.04 10.03 2.85
N GLY A 6 -15.08 10.64 2.14
CA GLY A 6 -13.71 10.16 2.13
C GLY A 6 -13.21 10.10 3.56
N ASN A 7 -13.00 8.89 4.08
CA ASN A 7 -12.46 8.73 5.43
C ASN A 7 -11.09 9.41 5.50
N VAL A 8 -10.99 10.49 6.29
CA VAL A 8 -9.73 11.20 6.52
C VAL A 8 -9.08 10.61 7.76
N TRP A 9 -7.85 10.14 7.62
CA TRP A 9 -7.04 9.69 8.75
C TRP A 9 -5.81 10.58 8.88
N THR A 10 -5.51 10.99 10.11
CA THR A 10 -4.31 11.77 10.41
C THR A 10 -3.24 10.86 11.01
N SER A 11 -1.99 11.08 10.61
CA SER A 11 -0.83 10.36 11.13
C SER A 11 0.29 11.38 11.33
N ARG A 12 1.05 11.25 12.41
CA ARG A 12 2.23 12.09 12.64
C ARG A 12 3.38 11.59 11.79
N ILE A 13 4.17 12.51 11.24
CA ILE A 13 5.45 12.18 10.63
C ILE A 13 6.40 11.78 11.76
N GLY A 14 6.90 10.55 11.67
CA GLY A 14 7.82 9.97 12.64
C GLY A 14 9.28 10.32 12.34
N LYS A 15 10.19 9.62 13.02
CA LYS A 15 11.63 9.69 12.74
C LYS A 15 11.89 9.32 11.28
N ASP A 16 12.91 9.93 10.68
CA ASP A 16 13.36 9.65 9.32
C ASP A 16 12.26 9.85 8.26
N TYR A 17 11.36 10.82 8.52
CA TYR A 17 10.23 11.17 7.65
C TYR A 17 9.23 10.02 7.42
N ALA A 18 9.22 9.01 8.27
CA ALA A 18 8.34 7.85 8.14
C ALA A 18 6.88 8.22 8.48
N VAL A 19 5.95 7.86 7.60
CA VAL A 19 4.50 7.99 7.86
C VAL A 19 3.91 6.61 8.14
N ARG A 20 3.27 6.46 9.31
CA ARG A 20 2.56 5.22 9.64
C ARG A 20 1.23 5.17 8.89
N ILE A 21 1.06 4.14 8.06
CA ILE A 21 -0.22 3.83 7.41
C ILE A 21 -1.25 3.47 8.50
N PRO A 22 -2.47 4.02 8.49
CA PRO A 22 -3.50 3.66 9.47
C PRO A 22 -3.84 2.16 9.49
N LYS A 23 -4.15 1.60 10.67
CA LYS A 23 -4.49 0.17 10.83
C LYS A 23 -5.66 -0.24 9.93
N VAL A 24 -6.70 0.59 9.87
CA VAL A 24 -7.91 0.36 9.05
C VAL A 24 -7.56 0.22 7.56
N VAL A 25 -6.64 1.05 7.04
CA VAL A 25 -6.18 0.98 5.64
C VAL A 25 -5.40 -0.32 5.41
N ARG A 26 -4.46 -0.67 6.30
CA ARG A 26 -3.69 -1.92 6.17
C ARG A 26 -4.60 -3.15 6.17
N GLU A 27 -5.60 -3.19 7.03
CA GLU A 27 -6.54 -4.32 7.12
C GLU A 27 -7.46 -4.39 5.90
N LYS A 28 -8.01 -3.24 5.47
CA LYS A 28 -8.89 -3.16 4.28
C LYS A 28 -8.19 -3.66 3.02
N TYR A 29 -6.95 -3.25 2.79
CA TYR A 29 -6.19 -3.59 1.58
C TYR A 29 -5.24 -4.78 1.77
N LYS A 30 -5.27 -5.43 2.95
CA LYS A 30 -4.44 -6.60 3.31
C LYS A 30 -2.94 -6.39 3.05
N LEU A 31 -2.44 -5.18 3.37
CA LEU A 31 -1.04 -4.80 3.18
C LEU A 31 -0.14 -5.65 4.08
N LYS A 32 0.95 -6.18 3.51
CA LYS A 32 1.90 -7.03 4.19
C LYS A 32 3.28 -6.38 4.27
N PRO A 33 4.11 -6.78 5.26
CA PRO A 33 5.54 -6.57 5.15
C PRO A 33 6.04 -7.09 3.80
N GLU A 34 6.96 -6.35 3.17
CA GLU A 34 7.53 -6.63 1.84
C GLU A 34 6.67 -6.25 0.62
N ASP A 35 5.43 -5.77 0.80
CA ASP A 35 4.70 -5.16 -0.32
C ASP A 35 5.46 -3.92 -0.85
N VAL A 36 5.46 -3.74 -2.16
CA VAL A 36 6.11 -2.60 -2.81
C VAL A 36 5.18 -1.40 -2.74
N MET A 37 5.75 -0.23 -2.47
CA MET A 37 5.02 1.03 -2.42
C MET A 37 5.60 2.00 -3.45
N ILE A 38 4.74 2.61 -4.25
CA ILE A 38 5.10 3.69 -5.16
C ILE A 38 4.53 4.99 -4.60
N TRP A 39 5.42 5.96 -4.41
CA TRP A 39 5.07 7.31 -3.95
C TRP A 39 5.12 8.27 -5.14
N ARG A 40 4.05 9.05 -5.35
CA ARG A 40 3.97 10.05 -6.42
C ARG A 40 3.54 11.39 -5.83
N LEU A 41 4.38 12.41 -5.99
CA LEU A 41 3.99 13.78 -5.69
C LEU A 41 3.17 14.31 -6.86
N ARG A 42 1.92 14.66 -6.61
CA ARG A 42 1.03 15.30 -7.59
C ARG A 42 1.31 16.79 -7.68
N GLU A 43 0.84 17.42 -8.75
CA GLU A 43 0.99 18.87 -8.99
C GLU A 43 0.29 19.73 -7.93
N ASP A 44 -0.79 19.21 -7.33
CA ASP A 44 -1.51 19.83 -6.21
C ASP A 44 -0.77 19.72 -4.86
N GLY A 45 0.43 19.14 -4.85
CA GLY A 45 1.24 18.94 -3.65
C GLY A 45 0.80 17.75 -2.79
N VAL A 46 -0.20 16.96 -3.22
CA VAL A 46 -0.62 15.75 -2.52
C VAL A 46 0.34 14.61 -2.85
N LEU A 47 0.79 13.91 -1.81
CA LEU A 47 1.61 12.72 -1.95
C LEU A 47 0.69 11.48 -2.04
N GLU A 48 0.57 10.94 -3.24
CA GLU A 48 -0.20 9.73 -3.51
C GLU A 48 0.66 8.48 -3.31
N VAL A 49 0.06 7.43 -2.76
CA VAL A 49 0.75 6.17 -2.48
C VAL A 49 -0.05 4.99 -3.01
N GLU A 50 0.60 4.20 -3.86
CA GLU A 50 0.06 2.95 -4.40
C GLU A 50 0.78 1.76 -3.77
N PHE A 51 0.03 0.67 -3.53
CA PHE A 51 0.52 -0.55 -2.91
C PHE A 51 0.43 -1.73 -3.88
N TYR A 52 1.53 -2.46 -4.04
CA TYR A 52 1.63 -3.61 -4.94
C TYR A 52 2.08 -4.85 -4.18
N GLY A 53 1.23 -5.89 -4.20
CA GLY A 53 1.57 -7.18 -3.64
C GLY A 53 2.55 -7.95 -4.53
N ILE A 54 3.63 -8.46 -3.94
CA ILE A 54 4.59 -9.31 -4.67
C ILE A 54 4.07 -10.74 -4.73
N ARG A 55 3.90 -11.28 -5.94
CA ARG A 55 3.61 -12.71 -6.16
C ARG A 55 4.88 -13.43 -6.61
N ARG A 56 5.34 -14.39 -5.81
CA ARG A 56 6.45 -15.30 -6.18
C ARG A 56 5.89 -16.60 -6.73
N PHE A 57 6.25 -16.94 -7.96
CA PHE A 57 5.98 -18.25 -8.54
C PHE A 57 7.28 -19.06 -8.55
N ARG A 58 7.23 -20.28 -8.01
CA ARG A 58 8.30 -21.26 -8.18
C ARG A 58 7.81 -22.28 -9.20
N LYS A 59 8.36 -22.25 -10.41
CA LYS A 59 8.13 -23.33 -11.37
C LYS A 59 8.87 -24.55 -10.83
N SER A 60 8.17 -25.50 -10.21
CA SER A 60 8.71 -26.84 -10.02
C SER A 60 8.96 -27.41 -11.40
N ALA A 61 10.20 -27.80 -11.70
CA ALA A 61 10.50 -28.59 -12.88
C ALA A 61 9.81 -29.95 -12.71
N GLY A 62 8.55 -30.03 -13.11
CA GLY A 62 7.86 -31.29 -13.31
C GLY A 62 8.45 -31.92 -14.56
N LYS A 63 9.01 -33.12 -14.41
CA LYS A 63 9.28 -34.02 -15.53
C LYS A 63 7.99 -34.16 -16.34
N GLU A 64 8.06 -33.89 -17.63
CA GLU A 64 7.10 -34.43 -18.58
C GLU A 64 7.31 -35.95 -18.58
N GLU A 65 6.28 -36.70 -18.19
CA GLU A 65 6.13 -38.13 -18.50
C GLU A 65 5.41 -38.29 -19.84
#